data_AF-W5SVY9-F1
#
_entry.id   AF-W5SVY9-F1
#
_cell.length_a   1.000
_cell.length_b   1.000
_cell.length_c   1.000
_cell.angle_alpha   90.00
_cell.angle_beta   90.00
_cell.angle_gamma   90.00
#
_symmetry.space_group_name_H-M   'P 1'
#
loop_
_entity.id
_entity.type
_entity.pdbx_description
1 polymer ?
#
loop_
_entity_poly.entity_id
_entity_poly.type
_entity_poly.pdbx_seq_one_letter_code
_entity_poly.pdbx_strand_id
1 'polypeptide(L)'
;MYVRSVLVVCRVFVFCVLGVFLLSGRFDIYCDRENSFCYKNYAENFKSGSILSIYFEKRDMTDFYVKNLVKRLKVQNEEYLKLIEAGFPEYMLKFVIVGEHRAVNIKKVIFDGVEGEVSIFHLFEPSAQLALIKDFQMGPPDANAAFIELIFPVPVHNVFEMRLKKPFVEKLKAKDKIKITLISTYDKEFVVETDNFIKKYDF
;
A
#
# COMPACT_ATOMS: atom_id res chain seq x y z
N MET A 1 22.51 -40.83 27.16
CA MET A 1 21.95 -39.48 27.44
C MET A 1 22.31 -38.40 26.41
N TYR A 2 23.27 -38.63 25.49
CA TYR A 2 23.76 -37.62 24.54
C TYR A 2 22.87 -37.40 23.31
N VAL A 3 22.21 -38.45 22.80
CA VAL A 3 21.40 -38.40 21.56
C VAL A 3 20.14 -37.54 21.72
N ARG A 4 19.55 -37.49 22.92
CA ARG A 4 18.37 -36.66 23.22
C ARG A 4 18.70 -35.17 23.16
N SER A 5 19.88 -34.77 23.63
CA SER A 5 20.31 -33.36 23.65
C SER A 5 20.58 -32.84 22.24
N VAL A 6 21.19 -33.65 21.36
CA VAL A 6 21.46 -33.28 19.96
C VAL A 6 20.17 -33.07 19.17
N LEU A 7 19.16 -33.93 19.38
CA LEU A 7 17.84 -33.80 18.74
C LEU A 7 17.09 -32.53 19.16
N VAL A 8 17.21 -32.12 20.42
CA VAL A 8 16.59 -30.88 20.94
C VAL A 8 17.27 -29.65 20.33
N VAL A 9 18.61 -29.63 20.29
CA VAL A 9 19.37 -28.53 19.69
C VAL A 9 19.08 -28.41 18.19
N CYS A 10 19.02 -29.52 17.44
CA CYS A 10 18.64 -29.50 16.02
C CYS A 10 17.21 -28.99 15.81
N ARG A 11 16.24 -29.35 16.66
CA ARG A 11 14.87 -28.84 16.55
C ARG A 11 14.80 -27.33 16.80
N VAL A 12 15.46 -26.84 17.83
CA VAL A 12 15.53 -25.40 18.13
C VAL A 12 16.20 -24.64 16.98
N PHE A 13 17.30 -25.17 16.44
CA PHE A 13 18.00 -24.55 15.31
C PHE A 13 17.13 -24.52 14.04
N VAL A 14 16.38 -25.59 13.74
CA VAL A 14 15.43 -25.61 12.61
C VAL A 14 14.31 -24.58 12.82
N PHE A 15 13.79 -24.42 14.04
CA PHE A 15 12.80 -23.37 14.35
C PHE A 15 13.38 -21.96 14.24
N CYS A 16 14.61 -21.73 14.69
CA CYS A 16 15.28 -20.42 14.55
C CYS A 16 15.59 -20.08 13.09
N VAL A 17 16.06 -21.05 12.30
CA VAL A 17 16.34 -20.84 10.88
C VAL A 17 15.03 -20.64 10.09
N LEU A 18 13.97 -21.44 10.37
CA LEU A 18 12.64 -21.22 9.78
C LEU A 18 12.06 -19.86 10.19
N GLY A 19 12.28 -19.41 11.44
CA GLY A 19 11.85 -18.10 11.91
C GLY A 19 12.46 -16.92 11.15
N VAL A 20 13.72 -17.05 10.70
CA VAL A 20 14.40 -16.03 9.87
C VAL A 20 13.94 -16.10 8.41
N PHE A 21 13.57 -17.28 7.90
CA PHE A 21 13.01 -17.45 6.53
C PHE A 21 11.52 -17.11 6.39
N LEU A 22 10.84 -16.77 7.48
CA LEU A 22 9.40 -16.44 7.52
C LEU A 22 9.10 -14.93 7.51
N LEU A 23 10.10 -14.05 7.60
CA LEU A 23 9.89 -12.60 7.48
C LEU A 23 10.15 -12.14 6.03
N SER A 24 9.20 -12.46 5.13
CA SER A 24 9.14 -11.85 3.79
C SER A 24 8.77 -10.36 3.83
N GLY A 25 8.23 -9.90 4.96
CA GLY A 25 7.90 -8.50 5.24
C GLY A 25 9.11 -7.68 5.68
N ARG A 26 9.40 -6.60 4.95
CA ARG A 26 10.34 -5.54 5.30
C ARG A 26 9.56 -4.35 5.85
N PHE A 27 10.09 -3.74 6.90
CA PHE A 27 9.50 -2.56 7.54
C PHE A 27 10.61 -1.55 7.83
N ASP A 28 10.38 -0.30 7.44
CA ASP A 28 11.34 0.79 7.65
C ASP A 28 10.63 2.10 7.98
N ILE A 29 11.32 2.93 8.76
CA ILE A 29 10.91 4.30 9.09
C ILE A 29 12.11 5.19 8.84
N TYR A 30 11.92 6.26 8.08
CA TYR A 30 12.96 7.27 7.87
C TYR A 30 12.33 8.65 7.68
N CYS A 31 13.10 9.70 7.94
CA CYS A 31 12.68 11.07 7.62
C CYS A 31 13.69 11.69 6.66
N ASP A 32 13.17 12.17 5.54
CA ASP A 32 13.94 12.91 4.57
C ASP A 32 13.96 14.38 4.99
N ARG A 33 15.10 14.83 5.51
CA ARG A 33 15.27 16.23 5.94
C ARG A 33 15.32 17.21 4.77
N GLU A 34 15.65 16.75 3.57
CA GLU A 34 15.69 17.57 2.36
C GLU A 34 14.27 17.76 1.80
N ASN A 35 13.50 16.67 1.70
CA ASN A 35 12.11 16.71 1.23
C ASN A 35 11.10 17.07 2.33
N SER A 36 11.53 17.16 3.59
CA SER A 36 10.74 17.56 4.76
C SER A 36 9.54 16.64 5.09
N PHE A 37 9.64 15.35 4.74
CA PHE A 37 8.64 14.31 5.04
C PHE A 37 9.24 13.18 5.87
N CYS A 38 8.39 12.53 6.66
CA CYS A 38 8.70 11.25 7.30
C CYS A 38 7.89 10.13 6.63
N TYR A 39 8.54 9.00 6.46
CA TYR A 39 8.02 7.83 5.78
C TYR A 39 8.01 6.65 6.73
N LYS A 40 6.97 5.84 6.61
CA LYS A 40 6.86 4.54 7.25
C LYS A 40 6.40 3.57 6.19
N ASN A 41 7.18 2.52 5.95
CA ASN A 41 7.00 1.62 4.83
C ASN A 41 6.87 0.19 5.30
N TYR A 42 6.07 -0.56 4.57
CA TYR A 42 5.96 -2.00 4.65
C TYR A 42 6.03 -2.59 3.25
N ALA A 43 6.81 -3.64 3.06
CA ALA A 43 6.89 -4.35 1.78
C ALA A 43 6.88 -5.85 2.06
N GLU A 44 6.04 -6.62 1.39
CA GLU A 44 6.02 -8.08 1.51
C GLU A 44 5.94 -8.74 0.15
N ASN A 45 6.79 -9.75 -0.05
CA ASN A 45 6.76 -10.61 -1.23
C ASN A 45 6.06 -11.93 -0.91
N PHE A 46 5.11 -12.32 -1.74
CA PHE A 46 4.40 -13.59 -1.62
C PHE A 46 5.07 -14.66 -2.48
N LYS A 47 5.11 -15.90 -1.98
CA LYS A 47 5.73 -17.03 -2.69
C LYS A 47 4.82 -17.66 -3.73
N SER A 48 3.52 -17.38 -3.67
CA SER A 48 2.49 -17.96 -4.53
C SER A 48 1.32 -16.99 -4.68
N GLY A 49 0.50 -17.23 -5.71
CA GLY A 49 -0.64 -16.38 -6.05
C GLY A 49 -0.35 -15.47 -7.24
N SER A 50 -1.37 -14.71 -7.64
CA SER A 50 -1.29 -13.78 -8.78
C SER A 50 -0.78 -12.39 -8.38
N ILE A 51 -0.61 -12.13 -7.08
CA ILE A 51 0.03 -10.94 -6.53
C ILE A 51 1.39 -11.36 -6.00
N LEU A 52 2.46 -10.83 -6.61
CA LEU A 52 3.84 -11.08 -6.21
C LEU A 52 4.21 -10.32 -4.94
N SER A 53 3.76 -9.07 -4.81
CA SER A 53 4.14 -8.23 -3.68
C SER A 53 3.11 -7.16 -3.35
N ILE A 54 3.11 -6.75 -2.10
CA ILE A 54 2.39 -5.58 -1.57
C ILE A 54 3.40 -4.58 -1.00
N TYR A 55 3.12 -3.29 -1.18
CA TYR A 55 3.88 -2.20 -0.58
C TYR A 55 2.91 -1.17 0.00
N PHE A 56 3.13 -0.79 1.26
CA PHE A 56 2.33 0.20 1.95
C PHE A 56 3.23 1.28 2.53
N GLU A 57 2.96 2.53 2.15
CA GLU A 57 3.70 3.70 2.62
C GLU A 57 2.74 4.63 3.33
N LYS A 58 3.16 5.13 4.49
CA LYS A 58 2.61 6.33 5.12
C LYS A 58 3.62 7.45 4.96
N ARG A 59 3.17 8.57 4.42
CA ARG A 59 3.94 9.80 4.28
C ARG A 59 3.32 10.88 5.15
N ASP A 60 4.13 11.46 6.03
CA ASP A 60 3.70 12.53 6.94
C ASP A 60 4.61 13.76 6.79
N MET A 61 4.03 14.94 6.99
CA MET A 61 4.78 16.20 6.96
C MET A 61 5.59 16.35 8.24
N THR A 62 6.84 16.81 8.11
CA THR A 62 7.62 17.18 9.31
C THR A 62 7.07 18.48 9.92
N ASP A 63 7.24 18.66 11.24
CA ASP A 63 6.92 19.91 11.93
C ASP A 63 7.60 21.12 11.28
N PHE A 64 8.82 20.93 10.77
CA PHE A 64 9.56 21.96 10.05
C PHE A 64 8.85 22.36 8.76
N TYR A 65 8.39 21.38 7.98
CA TYR A 65 7.61 21.64 6.77
C TYR A 65 6.32 22.37 7.09
N VAL A 66 5.54 21.89 8.06
CA VAL A 66 4.26 22.50 8.44
C VAL A 66 4.48 23.96 8.86
N LYS A 67 5.47 24.25 9.71
CA LYS A 67 5.80 25.62 10.13
C LYS A 67 6.16 26.52 8.95
N ASN A 68 6.95 26.01 8.00
CA ASN A 68 7.34 26.77 6.81
C ASN A 68 6.19 26.96 5.84
N LEU A 69 5.35 25.95 5.64
CA LEU A 69 4.16 25.98 4.81
C LEU A 69 3.18 27.03 5.37
N VAL A 70 2.92 26.99 6.67
CA VAL A 70 2.11 27.98 7.40
C VAL A 70 2.69 29.39 7.21
N LYS A 71 4.01 29.58 7.36
CA LYS A 71 4.66 30.89 7.19
C LYS A 71 4.54 31.43 5.76
N ARG A 72 4.65 30.56 4.74
CA ARG A 72 4.54 30.93 3.32
C ARG A 72 3.09 31.22 2.91
N LEU A 73 2.15 30.38 3.35
CA LEU A 73 0.76 30.38 2.87
C LEU A 73 -0.19 31.24 3.69
N LYS A 74 0.06 31.51 4.97
CA LYS A 74 -0.78 32.43 5.77
C LYS A 74 -0.83 33.86 5.22
N VAL A 75 0.10 34.23 4.34
CA VAL A 75 0.13 35.54 3.68
C VAL A 75 -0.77 35.59 2.43
N GLN A 76 -1.14 34.44 1.85
CA GLN A 76 -1.76 34.40 0.51
C GLN A 76 -2.99 33.49 0.33
N ASN A 77 -3.14 32.37 1.07
CA ASN A 77 -4.28 31.46 0.86
C ASN A 77 -4.48 30.45 2.02
N GLU A 78 -5.36 30.78 2.98
CA GLU A 78 -5.67 29.93 4.14
C GLU A 78 -6.47 28.66 3.76
N GLU A 79 -7.35 28.74 2.76
CA GLU A 79 -8.15 27.59 2.32
C GLU A 79 -7.27 26.52 1.68
N TYR A 80 -6.28 26.92 0.89
CA TYR A 80 -5.32 26.00 0.29
C TYR A 80 -4.47 25.27 1.34
N LEU A 81 -4.07 25.97 2.42
CA LEU A 81 -3.36 25.35 3.54
C LEU A 81 -4.23 24.26 4.21
N LYS A 82 -5.51 24.54 4.47
CA LYS A 82 -6.45 23.57 5.05
C LYS A 82 -6.62 22.33 4.18
N LEU A 83 -6.65 22.50 2.86
CA LEU A 83 -6.71 21.37 1.92
C LEU A 83 -5.47 20.50 2.00
N ILE A 84 -4.27 21.09 2.02
CA ILE A 84 -3.02 20.34 2.19
C ILE A 84 -3.04 19.57 3.51
N GLU A 85 -3.34 20.24 4.63
CA GLU A 85 -3.38 19.60 5.95
C GLU A 85 -4.38 18.44 6.00
N ALA A 86 -5.55 18.58 5.37
CA ALA A 86 -6.56 17.52 5.29
C ALA A 86 -6.13 16.31 4.42
N GLY A 87 -5.12 16.48 3.57
CA GLY A 87 -4.53 15.43 2.75
C GLY A 87 -3.57 14.51 3.50
N PHE A 88 -3.01 14.94 4.63
CA PHE A 88 -1.99 14.21 5.37
C PHE A 88 -2.49 13.65 6.72
N PRO A 89 -1.87 12.57 7.25
CA PRO A 89 -0.87 11.74 6.58
C PRO A 89 -1.48 11.02 5.38
N GLU A 90 -0.68 10.91 4.33
CA GLU A 90 -1.05 10.21 3.12
C GLU A 90 -0.65 8.75 3.23
N TYR A 91 -1.53 7.87 2.76
CA TYR A 91 -1.24 6.45 2.67
C TYR A 91 -1.30 5.99 1.23
N MET A 92 -0.31 5.22 0.81
CA MET A 92 -0.23 4.60 -0.51
C MET A 92 -0.19 3.09 -0.34
N LEU A 93 -1.01 2.41 -1.14
CA LEU A 93 -0.99 0.97 -1.23
C LEU A 93 -0.72 0.56 -2.67
N LYS A 94 0.27 -0.31 -2.86
CA LYS A 94 0.75 -0.75 -4.16
C LYS A 94 0.80 -2.28 -4.22
N PHE A 95 0.41 -2.82 -5.36
CA PHE A 95 0.44 -4.24 -5.68
C PHE A 95 1.26 -4.48 -6.94
N VAL A 96 1.96 -5.61 -6.97
CA VAL A 96 2.58 -6.13 -8.20
C VAL A 96 1.85 -7.41 -8.58
N ILE A 97 1.06 -7.34 -9.64
CA ILE A 97 0.34 -8.47 -10.24
C ILE A 97 1.25 -9.14 -11.28
N VAL A 98 1.30 -10.46 -11.27
CA VAL A 98 2.17 -11.27 -12.14
C VAL A 98 1.40 -12.41 -12.81
N GLY A 99 2.02 -13.00 -13.83
CA GLY A 99 1.48 -14.15 -14.56
C GLY A 99 0.55 -13.80 -15.72
N GLU A 100 0.09 -12.55 -15.81
CA GLU A 100 -0.69 -12.10 -16.97
C GLU A 100 0.23 -11.75 -18.13
N HIS A 101 -0.18 -12.13 -19.33
CA HIS A 101 0.48 -11.79 -20.59
C HIS A 101 -0.06 -10.49 -21.20
N ARG A 102 -0.71 -9.63 -20.41
CA ARG A 102 -1.33 -8.38 -20.87
C ARG A 102 -1.34 -7.34 -19.75
N ALA A 103 -1.56 -6.09 -20.12
CA ALA A 103 -1.79 -5.03 -19.14
C ALA A 103 -3.07 -5.33 -18.33
N VAL A 104 -3.02 -5.09 -17.02
CA VAL A 104 -4.13 -5.32 -16.09
C VAL A 104 -4.57 -3.99 -15.52
N ASN A 105 -5.76 -3.55 -15.95
CA ASN A 105 -6.46 -2.44 -15.31
C ASN A 105 -7.48 -2.97 -14.32
N ILE A 106 -7.61 -2.27 -13.19
CA ILE A 106 -8.54 -2.63 -12.12
C ILE A 106 -9.76 -1.72 -12.19
N LYS A 107 -10.95 -2.32 -12.28
CA LYS A 107 -12.23 -1.59 -12.25
C LYS A 107 -12.90 -1.55 -10.89
N LYS A 108 -12.50 -2.44 -9.98
CA LYS A 108 -13.07 -2.52 -8.63
C LYS A 108 -12.06 -3.10 -7.65
N VAL A 109 -12.10 -2.58 -6.43
CA VAL A 109 -11.32 -3.07 -5.29
C VAL A 109 -12.29 -3.40 -4.18
N ILE A 110 -12.11 -4.56 -3.55
CA ILE A 110 -12.90 -4.99 -2.39
C ILE A 110 -11.96 -5.20 -1.22
N PHE A 111 -12.25 -4.56 -0.10
CA PHE A 111 -11.60 -4.78 1.18
C PHE A 111 -12.52 -5.63 2.04
N ASP A 112 -12.16 -6.90 2.25
CA ASP A 112 -13.07 -7.83 2.92
C ASP A 112 -13.32 -7.39 4.38
N GLY A 113 -14.59 -7.24 4.72
CA GLY A 113 -15.04 -6.80 6.04
C GLY A 113 -14.91 -5.30 6.31
N VAL A 114 -14.49 -4.49 5.33
CA VAL A 114 -14.47 -3.02 5.45
C VAL A 114 -15.13 -2.39 4.21
N GLU A 115 -16.27 -1.74 4.43
CA GLU A 115 -16.88 -0.92 3.39
C GLU A 115 -16.05 0.36 3.16
N GLY A 116 -15.78 0.66 1.89
CA GLY A 116 -15.01 1.82 1.47
C GLY A 116 -15.58 2.44 0.21
N GLU A 117 -15.72 3.76 0.21
CA GLU A 117 -16.08 4.52 -0.97
C GLU A 117 -14.85 4.86 -1.82
N VAL A 118 -14.92 4.49 -3.10
CA VAL A 118 -13.86 4.77 -4.07
C VAL A 118 -14.01 6.16 -4.69
N SER A 119 -12.87 6.80 -4.93
CA SER A 119 -12.75 7.98 -5.79
C SER A 119 -11.96 7.59 -7.04
N ILE A 120 -12.47 7.91 -8.24
CA ILE A 120 -11.86 7.51 -9.51
C ILE A 120 -11.41 8.75 -10.26
N PHE A 121 -10.10 9.02 -10.24
CA PHE A 121 -9.49 10.13 -10.97
C PHE A 121 -7.97 9.98 -11.00
N HIS A 122 -7.28 10.74 -11.85
CA HIS A 122 -5.82 10.84 -11.84
C HIS A 122 -5.36 11.93 -10.87
N LEU A 123 -4.35 11.63 -10.05
CA LEU A 123 -3.68 12.63 -9.22
C LEU A 123 -2.69 13.42 -10.06
N PHE A 124 -3.03 14.66 -10.40
CA PHE A 124 -2.18 15.61 -11.14
C PHE A 124 -1.46 16.57 -10.20
N GLU A 125 -2.16 17.03 -9.16
CA GLU A 125 -1.59 17.83 -8.06
C GLU A 125 -1.77 17.06 -6.75
N PRO A 126 -0.78 16.22 -6.37
CA PRO A 126 -0.98 15.24 -5.31
C PRO A 126 -1.44 15.88 -4.00
N SER A 127 -0.83 16.97 -3.55
CA SER A 127 -1.07 17.51 -2.20
C SER A 127 -2.50 17.98 -1.93
N ALA A 128 -3.12 18.75 -2.84
CA ALA A 128 -4.47 19.27 -2.64
C ALA A 128 -5.55 18.24 -2.99
N GLN A 129 -5.32 17.42 -4.02
CA GLN A 129 -6.30 16.42 -4.47
C GLN A 129 -6.43 15.25 -3.48
N LEU A 130 -5.41 15.00 -2.65
CA LEU A 130 -5.52 14.07 -1.52
C LEU A 130 -6.66 14.44 -0.57
N ALA A 131 -7.01 15.72 -0.43
CA ALA A 131 -8.13 16.17 0.38
C ALA A 131 -9.48 15.62 -0.12
N LEU A 132 -9.61 15.47 -1.44
CA LEU A 132 -10.84 15.09 -2.15
C LEU A 132 -11.11 13.58 -2.16
N ILE A 133 -10.13 12.78 -1.73
CA ILE A 133 -10.29 11.33 -1.63
C ILE A 133 -11.34 11.02 -0.55
N LYS A 134 -12.28 10.15 -0.90
CA LYS A 134 -13.28 9.57 0.01
C LYS A 134 -12.62 8.60 1.01
N ASP A 135 -12.78 7.29 0.85
CA ASP A 135 -12.03 6.31 1.65
C ASP A 135 -10.71 5.94 0.95
N PHE A 136 -10.77 5.74 -0.37
CA PHE A 136 -9.60 5.46 -1.20
C PHE A 136 -9.76 5.99 -2.62
N GLN A 137 -8.64 6.14 -3.33
CA GLN A 137 -8.58 6.59 -4.71
C GLN A 137 -7.88 5.57 -5.59
N MET A 138 -8.43 5.33 -6.78
CA MET A 138 -7.78 4.58 -7.85
C MET A 138 -7.83 5.34 -9.17
N GLY A 139 -6.94 5.00 -10.09
CA GLY A 139 -6.97 5.54 -11.45
C GLY A 139 -8.21 5.07 -12.24
N PRO A 140 -8.57 5.76 -13.33
CA PRO A 140 -9.61 5.34 -14.24
C PRO A 140 -9.34 3.93 -14.82
N PRO A 141 -10.37 3.07 -14.92
CA PRO A 141 -10.20 1.69 -15.38
C PRO A 141 -9.90 1.57 -16.88
N ASP A 142 -10.18 2.61 -17.64
CA ASP A 142 -9.93 2.74 -19.08
C ASP A 142 -8.59 3.43 -19.40
N ALA A 143 -7.79 3.77 -18.38
CA ALA A 143 -6.47 4.34 -18.58
C ALA A 143 -5.61 3.43 -19.47
N ASN A 144 -5.03 3.96 -20.54
CA ASN A 144 -4.19 3.18 -21.46
C ASN A 144 -4.92 1.97 -22.08
N ALA A 145 -6.23 2.08 -22.37
CA ALA A 145 -7.07 0.99 -22.91
C ALA A 145 -6.43 0.22 -24.08
N ALA A 146 -5.68 0.89 -24.96
CA ALA A 146 -4.97 0.27 -26.08
C ALA A 146 -4.00 -0.85 -25.65
N PHE A 147 -3.38 -0.76 -24.46
CA PHE A 147 -2.46 -1.78 -23.95
C PHE A 147 -3.16 -3.01 -23.35
N ILE A 148 -4.46 -2.91 -23.02
CA ILE A 148 -5.23 -4.03 -22.48
C ILE A 148 -5.47 -5.09 -23.56
N GLU A 149 -5.60 -4.67 -24.82
CA GLU A 149 -5.82 -5.55 -25.97
C GLU A 149 -4.54 -6.23 -26.47
N LEU A 150 -3.38 -5.76 -26.03
CA LEU A 150 -2.08 -6.31 -26.43
C LEU A 150 -1.74 -7.54 -25.58
N ILE A 151 -1.45 -8.66 -26.26
CA ILE A 151 -0.93 -9.88 -25.65
C ILE A 151 0.58 -9.94 -25.88
N PHE A 152 1.34 -9.93 -24.79
CA PHE A 152 2.79 -10.03 -24.78
C PHE A 152 3.24 -11.50 -24.80
N PRO A 153 4.37 -11.81 -25.47
CA PRO A 153 4.92 -13.17 -25.51
C PRO A 153 5.51 -13.62 -24.16
N VAL A 154 5.66 -12.69 -23.22
CA VAL A 154 6.17 -12.92 -21.86
C VAL A 154 5.19 -12.36 -20.83
N PRO A 155 5.11 -12.95 -19.62
CA PRO A 155 4.34 -12.36 -18.54
C PRO A 155 4.82 -10.95 -18.22
N VAL A 156 3.89 -10.04 -17.99
CA VAL A 156 4.17 -8.65 -17.63
C VAL A 156 3.91 -8.41 -16.14
N HIS A 157 4.76 -7.58 -15.54
CA HIS A 157 4.56 -7.11 -14.17
C HIS A 157 3.62 -5.90 -14.19
N ASN A 158 2.42 -6.10 -13.67
CA ASN A 158 1.40 -5.07 -13.61
C ASN A 158 1.45 -4.39 -12.24
N VAL A 159 1.72 -3.10 -12.22
CA VAL A 159 1.76 -2.31 -10.98
C VAL A 159 0.44 -1.58 -10.83
N PHE A 160 -0.26 -1.85 -9.73
CA PHE A 160 -1.46 -1.13 -9.36
C PHE A 160 -1.22 -0.35 -8.07
N GLU A 161 -1.59 0.92 -8.06
CA GLU A 161 -1.40 1.83 -6.94
C GLU A 161 -2.72 2.54 -6.60
N MET A 162 -2.96 2.72 -5.31
CA MET A 162 -4.07 3.48 -4.77
C MET A 162 -3.62 4.34 -3.60
N ARG A 163 -4.35 5.43 -3.36
CA ARG A 163 -4.19 6.26 -2.16
C ARG A 163 -5.34 6.02 -1.19
N LEU A 164 -5.05 6.05 0.10
CA LEU A 164 -5.99 5.73 1.17
C LEU A 164 -6.06 6.91 2.14
N LYS A 165 -7.27 7.21 2.62
CA LYS A 165 -7.48 8.23 3.66
C LYS A 165 -7.28 7.62 5.04
N LYS A 166 -6.77 8.44 5.97
CA LYS A 166 -6.53 8.04 7.36
C LYS A 166 -7.74 7.34 8.02
N PRO A 167 -8.98 7.87 7.98
CA PRO A 167 -10.12 7.18 8.59
C PRO A 167 -10.35 5.77 8.03
N PHE A 168 -10.09 5.55 6.73
CA PHE A 168 -10.21 4.23 6.13
C PHE A 168 -9.09 3.29 6.58
N VAL A 169 -7.86 3.80 6.71
CA VAL A 169 -6.74 3.03 7.27
C VAL A 169 -7.03 2.60 8.71
N GLU A 170 -7.65 3.45 9.54
CA GLU A 170 -8.06 3.06 10.90
C GLU A 170 -9.13 1.95 10.89
N LYS A 171 -10.09 1.99 9.95
CA LYS A 171 -11.05 0.88 9.77
C LYS A 171 -10.34 -0.43 9.40
N LEU A 172 -9.34 -0.38 8.50
CA LEU A 172 -8.53 -1.53 8.12
C LEU A 172 -7.70 -2.04 9.31
N LYS A 173 -7.10 -1.14 10.10
CA LYS A 173 -6.31 -1.43 11.29
C LYS A 173 -7.10 -2.18 12.38
N ALA A 174 -8.41 -1.95 12.46
CA ALA A 174 -9.29 -2.64 13.41
C ALA A 174 -9.51 -4.13 13.09
N LYS A 175 -9.13 -4.61 11.89
CA LYS A 175 -9.27 -6.01 11.50
C LYS A 175 -8.10 -6.86 11.97
N ASP A 176 -8.30 -8.17 12.10
CA ASP A 176 -7.20 -9.07 12.44
C ASP A 176 -6.34 -9.46 11.23
N LYS A 177 -6.96 -9.48 10.06
CA LYS A 177 -6.32 -9.77 8.77
C LYS A 177 -6.71 -8.74 7.73
N ILE A 178 -5.88 -8.60 6.71
CA ILE A 178 -6.18 -7.83 5.52
C ILE A 178 -6.39 -8.80 4.38
N LYS A 179 -7.59 -8.77 3.79
CA LYS A 179 -7.89 -9.46 2.53
C LYS A 179 -8.43 -8.47 1.52
N ILE A 180 -7.79 -8.41 0.36
CA ILE A 180 -8.08 -7.45 -0.69
C ILE A 180 -8.25 -8.20 -2.00
N THR A 181 -9.33 -7.91 -2.70
CA THR A 181 -9.63 -8.45 -4.03
C THR A 181 -9.60 -7.31 -5.05
N LEU A 182 -8.69 -7.41 -6.01
CA LEU A 182 -8.62 -6.51 -7.16
C LEU A 182 -9.36 -7.18 -8.32
N ILE A 183 -10.33 -6.50 -8.90
CA ILE A 183 -11.14 -7.00 -10.02
C ILE A 183 -10.75 -6.23 -11.27
N SER A 184 -10.21 -6.95 -12.24
CA SER A 184 -9.78 -6.37 -13.51
C SER A 184 -10.96 -5.97 -14.40
N THR A 185 -10.67 -5.16 -15.43
CA THR A 185 -11.66 -4.76 -16.45
C THR A 185 -12.34 -5.94 -17.14
N TYR A 186 -11.62 -7.06 -17.29
CA TYR A 186 -12.09 -8.32 -17.87
C TYR A 186 -12.55 -9.35 -16.81
N ASP A 187 -12.95 -8.89 -15.61
CA ASP A 187 -13.59 -9.68 -14.56
C ASP A 187 -12.73 -10.78 -13.92
N LYS A 188 -11.42 -10.79 -14.17
CA LYS A 188 -10.48 -11.63 -13.41
C LYS A 188 -10.19 -11.01 -12.05
N GLU A 189 -10.21 -11.85 -11.02
CA GLU A 189 -9.91 -11.49 -9.64
C GLU A 189 -8.44 -11.78 -9.29
N PHE A 190 -7.84 -10.86 -8.54
CA PHE A 190 -6.52 -10.99 -7.94
C PHE A 190 -6.67 -10.77 -6.45
N VAL A 191 -6.44 -11.83 -5.67
CA VAL A 191 -6.72 -11.83 -4.23
C VAL A 191 -5.41 -11.93 -3.47
N VAL A 192 -5.28 -11.10 -2.43
CA VAL A 192 -4.24 -11.23 -1.41
C VAL A 192 -4.89 -11.30 -0.04
N GLU A 193 -4.42 -12.23 0.79
CA GLU A 193 -4.76 -12.33 2.20
C GLU A 193 -3.45 -12.38 2.99
N THR A 194 -3.29 -11.51 3.98
CA THR A 194 -2.12 -11.46 4.85
C THR A 194 -2.54 -11.04 6.27
N ASP A 195 -1.66 -11.27 7.23
CA ASP A 195 -1.81 -10.72 8.57
C ASP A 195 -1.90 -9.19 8.50
N ASN A 196 -2.63 -8.58 9.43
CA ASN A 196 -2.81 -7.13 9.39
C ASN A 196 -1.51 -6.38 9.78
N PHE A 197 -0.69 -6.06 8.78
CA PHE A 197 0.54 -5.28 8.95
C PHE A 197 0.27 -3.84 9.40
N ILE A 198 -0.88 -3.25 9.04
CA ILE A 198 -1.29 -1.90 9.49
C ILE A 198 -1.44 -1.90 11.02
N LYS A 199 -2.08 -2.93 11.56
CA LYS A 199 -2.21 -3.17 13.01
C LYS A 199 -0.87 -3.54 13.65
N LYS A 200 -0.15 -4.51 13.09
CA LYS A 200 1.10 -5.05 13.64
C LYS A 200 2.17 -3.97 13.80
N TYR A 201 2.31 -3.09 12.82
CA TYR A 201 3.33 -2.05 12.82
C TYR A 201 2.79 -0.69 13.23
N ASP A 202 1.53 -0.56 13.63
CA ASP A 202 0.90 0.69 14.09
C ASP A 202 1.00 1.84 13.08
N PHE A 203 0.61 1.58 11.83
CA PHE A 203 0.53 2.61 10.79
C PHE A 203 -0.50 3.70 11.12
#